data_AF-A0A9E0QIZ4-F1
#
_entry.id   AF-A0A9E0QIZ4-F1
#
_cell.length_a   1.000
_cell.length_b   1.000
_cell.length_c   1.000
_cell.angle_alpha   90.00
_cell.angle_beta   90.00
_cell.angle_gamma   90.00
#
_symmetry.space_group_name_H-M   'P 1'
#
loop_
_entity.id
_entity.type
_entity.pdbx_description
1 polymer ?
#
loop_
_entity_poly.entity_id
_entity_poly.type
_entity_poly.pdbx_seq_one_letter_code
_entity_poly.pdbx_strand_id
1 'polypeptide(L)'
;GERVLTAIIETVQAEDLWEDVLPVVVCLSPEVQKQVVNLAALQRPEVLQRIIKATSYRQLWSAMLCLAEAMNSAGRDNLAEVMEQADDELLAQAAYAALLRSQWHTLLDIVRRLTPARQQDCHEILAHYLPSLDSETATYLQGLLNEYGIKPRPSAPA
;
A
#
# COMPACT_ATOMS: atom_id res chain seq x y z
N GLY A 1 11.17 3.12 25.41
CA GLY A 1 11.02 3.25 23.94
C GLY A 1 9.60 3.02 23.53
N GLU A 2 9.14 1.78 23.56
CA GLU A 2 7.86 1.36 22.98
C GLU A 2 6.59 2.02 23.57
N ARG A 3 6.52 2.20 24.90
CA ARG A 3 5.38 2.90 25.55
C ARG A 3 5.24 4.36 25.12
N VAL A 4 6.37 5.04 24.90
CA VAL A 4 6.39 6.44 24.46
C VAL A 4 5.92 6.53 23.01
N LEU A 5 6.42 5.64 22.13
CA LEU A 5 5.95 5.58 20.76
C LEU A 5 4.46 5.25 20.68
N THR A 6 3.99 4.30 21.49
CA THR A 6 2.56 3.95 21.57
C THR A 6 1.71 5.16 21.98
N ALA A 7 2.12 5.90 23.02
CA ALA A 7 1.41 7.11 23.45
C ALA A 7 1.41 8.20 22.37
N ILE A 8 2.50 8.34 21.59
CA ILE A 8 2.54 9.26 20.45
C ILE A 8 1.52 8.83 19.40
N ILE A 9 1.48 7.54 19.01
CA ILE A 9 0.51 7.03 18.03
C ILE A 9 -0.93 7.26 18.50
N GLU A 10 -1.22 7.05 19.79
CA GLU A 10 -2.55 7.28 20.36
C GLU A 10 -2.94 8.76 20.30
N THR A 11 -2.01 9.69 20.61
CA THR A 11 -2.25 11.13 20.47
C THR A 11 -2.44 11.54 19.00
N VAL A 12 -1.60 11.05 18.09
CA VAL A 12 -1.70 11.34 16.65
C VAL A 12 -3.03 10.86 16.09
N GLN A 13 -3.50 9.69 16.53
CA GLN A 13 -4.81 9.16 16.17
C GLN A 13 -5.95 10.01 16.76
N ALA A 14 -5.85 10.42 18.03
CA ALA A 14 -6.89 11.22 18.69
C ALA A 14 -7.04 12.61 18.06
N GLU A 15 -5.94 13.20 17.62
CA GLU A 15 -5.87 14.54 17.02
C GLU A 15 -5.90 14.53 15.48
N ASP A 16 -6.03 13.35 14.84
CA ASP A 16 -6.08 13.15 13.38
C ASP A 16 -4.85 13.72 12.62
N LEU A 17 -3.66 13.64 13.21
CA LEU A 17 -2.43 14.29 12.72
C LEU A 17 -1.61 13.43 11.74
N TRP A 18 -2.22 12.40 11.12
CA TRP A 18 -1.50 11.46 10.26
C TRP A 18 -0.92 12.13 9.00
N GLU A 19 -1.55 13.18 8.50
CA GLU A 19 -1.10 13.94 7.34
C GLU A 19 0.29 14.57 7.55
N ASP A 20 0.58 15.03 8.77
CA ASP A 20 1.85 15.66 9.13
C ASP A 20 2.88 14.63 9.62
N VAL A 21 2.41 13.56 10.27
CA VAL A 21 3.27 12.55 10.89
C VAL A 21 3.82 11.55 9.87
N LEU A 22 3.04 11.14 8.86
CA LEU A 22 3.48 10.16 7.87
C LEU A 22 4.78 10.56 7.15
N PRO A 23 4.93 11.80 6.61
CA PRO A 23 6.18 12.24 6.00
C PRO A 23 7.36 12.19 6.97
N VAL A 24 7.14 12.51 8.25
CA VAL A 24 8.18 12.47 9.28
C VAL A 24 8.64 11.03 9.52
N VAL A 25 7.71 10.06 9.61
CA VAL A 25 8.04 8.64 9.81
C VAL A 25 8.91 8.12 8.67
N VAL A 26 8.62 8.48 7.42
CA VAL A 26 9.42 8.05 6.24
C VAL A 26 10.83 8.66 6.23
N CYS A 27 11.06 9.77 6.92
CA CYS A 27 12.38 10.38 7.07
C CYS A 27 13.22 9.76 8.21
N LEU A 28 12.64 8.89 9.04
CA LEU A 28 13.37 8.21 10.11
C LEU A 28 14.33 7.16 9.55
N SER A 29 15.28 6.69 10.35
CA SER A 29 16.17 5.59 9.92
C SER A 29 15.36 4.31 9.66
N PRO A 30 15.81 3.42 8.75
CA PRO A 30 15.08 2.20 8.42
C PRO A 30 14.75 1.33 9.64
N GLU A 31 15.63 1.29 10.64
CA GLU A 31 15.44 0.55 11.89
C GLU A 31 14.28 1.13 12.70
N VAL A 32 14.21 2.46 12.78
CA VAL A 32 13.15 3.16 13.52
C VAL A 32 11.83 3.07 12.76
N GLN A 33 11.84 3.21 11.43
CA GLN A 33 10.65 2.98 10.60
C GLN A 33 10.06 1.61 10.87
N LYS A 34 10.89 0.56 10.79
CA LYS A 34 10.49 -0.82 11.09
C LYS A 34 9.93 -0.97 12.49
N GLN A 35 10.48 -0.30 13.50
CA GLN A 35 9.91 -0.33 14.85
C GLN A 35 8.53 0.31 14.90
N VAL A 36 8.37 1.50 14.32
CA VAL A 36 7.12 2.29 14.37
C VAL A 36 5.99 1.59 13.61
N VAL A 37 6.22 1.15 12.37
CA VAL A 37 5.17 0.55 11.52
C VAL A 37 4.70 -0.83 12.02
N ASN A 38 5.48 -1.46 12.90
CA ASN A 38 5.17 -2.76 13.49
C ASN A 38 4.66 -2.66 14.94
N LEU A 39 4.37 -1.46 15.44
CA LEU A 39 3.71 -1.29 16.74
C LEU A 39 2.27 -1.83 16.67
N ALA A 40 1.87 -2.59 17.69
CA ALA A 40 0.51 -3.14 17.78
C ALA A 40 -0.59 -2.06 17.72
N ALA A 41 -0.32 -0.86 18.23
CA ALA A 41 -1.25 0.26 18.15
C ALA A 41 -1.46 0.77 16.71
N LEU A 42 -0.41 0.74 15.88
CA LEU A 42 -0.45 1.21 14.49
C LEU A 42 -1.10 0.18 13.56
N GLN A 43 -0.95 -1.11 13.87
CA GLN A 43 -1.54 -2.19 13.10
C GLN A 43 -3.05 -2.38 13.33
N ARG A 44 -3.68 -1.57 14.19
CA ARG A 44 -5.14 -1.60 14.40
C ARG A 44 -5.86 -1.13 13.12
N PRO A 45 -6.92 -1.82 12.68
CA PRO A 45 -7.63 -1.46 11.44
C PRO A 45 -8.09 0.01 11.41
N GLU A 46 -8.56 0.56 12.53
CA GLU A 46 -9.05 1.94 12.61
C GLU A 46 -7.92 2.97 12.42
N VAL A 47 -6.71 2.63 12.85
CA VAL A 47 -5.52 3.48 12.68
C VAL A 47 -5.03 3.40 11.24
N LEU A 48 -4.91 2.20 10.68
CA LEU A 48 -4.55 1.99 9.27
C LEU A 48 -5.54 2.67 8.32
N GLN A 49 -6.85 2.63 8.61
CA GLN A 49 -7.86 3.36 7.84
C GLN A 49 -7.61 4.88 7.82
N ARG A 50 -7.23 5.48 8.95
CA ARG A 50 -6.90 6.91 9.01
C ARG A 50 -5.62 7.23 8.25
N ILE A 51 -4.58 6.41 8.42
CA ILE A 51 -3.33 6.52 7.66
C ILE A 51 -3.61 6.48 6.15
N ILE A 52 -4.44 5.56 5.70
CA ILE A 52 -4.76 5.37 4.27
C ILE A 52 -5.57 6.55 3.73
N LYS A 53 -6.54 7.07 4.51
CA LYS A 53 -7.26 8.30 4.16
C LYS A 53 -6.34 9.51 4.04
N ALA A 54 -5.47 9.73 5.03
CA ALA A 54 -4.48 10.80 5.00
C ALA A 54 -3.52 10.66 3.82
N THR A 55 -3.10 9.42 3.53
CA THR A 55 -2.23 9.08 2.40
C THR A 55 -2.88 9.46 1.07
N SER A 56 -4.14 9.07 0.86
CA SER A 56 -4.87 9.41 -0.35
C SER A 56 -5.07 10.91 -0.48
N TYR A 57 -5.55 11.58 0.58
CA TYR A 57 -5.81 13.01 0.61
C TYR A 57 -4.56 13.86 0.31
N ARG A 58 -3.40 13.46 0.84
CA ARG A 58 -2.11 14.16 0.63
C ARG A 58 -1.26 13.60 -0.50
N GLN A 59 -1.76 12.63 -1.26
CA GLN A 59 -1.03 11.93 -2.34
C GLN A 59 0.30 11.31 -1.88
N LEU A 60 0.34 10.76 -0.67
CA LEU A 60 1.56 10.22 -0.04
C LEU A 60 1.78 8.72 -0.32
N TRP A 61 1.23 8.18 -1.40
CA TRP A 61 1.27 6.74 -1.68
C TRP A 61 2.67 6.16 -1.80
N SER A 62 3.63 6.89 -2.39
CA SER A 62 5.04 6.44 -2.43
C SER A 62 5.66 6.31 -1.03
N ALA A 63 5.26 7.18 -0.10
CA ALA A 63 5.66 7.14 1.29
C ALA A 63 5.00 5.95 2.00
N MET A 64 3.69 5.76 1.80
CA MET A 64 2.95 4.65 2.40
C MET A 64 3.47 3.28 1.93
N LEU A 65 3.79 3.12 0.64
CA LEU A 65 4.38 1.89 0.12
C LEU A 65 5.78 1.63 0.71
N CYS A 66 6.58 2.67 0.93
CA CYS A 66 7.87 2.53 1.64
C CYS A 66 7.66 2.05 3.08
N LEU A 67 6.67 2.59 3.80
CA LEU A 67 6.31 2.11 5.14
C LEU A 67 5.80 0.66 5.12
N ALA A 68 4.97 0.30 4.13
CA ALA A 68 4.45 -1.07 3.97
C ALA A 68 5.56 -2.08 3.67
N GLU A 69 6.65 -1.67 3.00
CA GLU A 69 7.82 -2.51 2.81
C GLU A 69 8.48 -2.87 4.15
N ALA A 70 8.53 -1.93 5.09
CA ALA A 70 9.06 -2.15 6.44
C ALA A 70 8.08 -2.90 7.38
N MET A 71 6.81 -3.07 7.00
CA MET A 71 5.84 -3.85 7.78
C MET A 71 6.13 -5.35 7.74
N ASN A 72 5.82 -6.02 8.84
CA ASN A 72 5.75 -7.47 8.93
C ASN A 72 4.51 -8.01 8.17
N SER A 73 4.42 -9.34 8.00
CA SER A 73 3.29 -9.93 7.24
C SER A 73 1.93 -9.56 7.84
N ALA A 74 1.78 -9.60 9.17
CA ALA A 74 0.51 -9.27 9.83
C ALA A 74 0.09 -7.81 9.56
N GLY A 75 1.03 -6.87 9.55
CA GLY A 75 0.76 -5.48 9.21
C GLY A 75 0.30 -5.32 7.76
N ARG A 76 0.90 -6.07 6.83
CA ARG A 76 0.47 -6.08 5.41
C ARG A 76 -0.88 -6.77 5.21
N ASP A 77 -1.19 -7.80 6.00
CA ASP A 77 -2.51 -8.44 6.00
C ASP A 77 -3.58 -7.46 6.49
N ASN A 78 -3.34 -6.73 7.60
CA ASN A 78 -4.27 -5.70 8.10
C ASN A 78 -4.40 -4.52 7.12
N LEU A 79 -3.29 -4.13 6.46
CA LEU A 79 -3.33 -3.09 5.43
C LEU A 79 -4.17 -3.52 4.23
N ALA A 80 -4.04 -4.77 3.79
CA ALA A 80 -4.86 -5.34 2.73
C ALA A 80 -6.34 -5.36 3.12
N GLU A 81 -6.68 -5.73 4.35
CA GLU A 81 -8.07 -5.69 4.85
C GLU A 81 -8.66 -4.27 4.80
N VAL A 82 -7.87 -3.25 5.15
CA VAL A 82 -8.29 -1.84 5.03
C VAL A 82 -8.48 -1.44 3.57
N MET A 83 -7.57 -1.84 2.67
CA MET A 83 -7.66 -1.56 1.25
C MET A 83 -8.83 -2.28 0.57
N GLU A 84 -9.24 -3.45 1.07
CA GLU A 84 -10.40 -4.18 0.57
C GLU A 84 -11.69 -3.36 0.66
N GLN A 85 -11.79 -2.49 1.67
CA GLN A 85 -12.94 -1.61 1.90
C GLN A 85 -12.81 -0.22 1.24
N ALA A 86 -11.67 0.07 0.62
CA ALA A 86 -11.40 1.36 -0.03
C ALA A 86 -12.05 1.46 -1.42
N ASP A 87 -12.16 2.65 -2.00
CA ASP A 87 -12.61 2.78 -3.40
C ASP A 87 -11.52 2.39 -4.40
N ASP A 88 -11.89 2.28 -5.67
CA ASP A 88 -10.96 1.92 -6.76
C ASP A 88 -9.95 3.04 -7.05
N GLU A 89 -10.29 4.29 -6.73
CA GLU A 89 -9.39 5.43 -6.88
C GLU A 89 -8.16 5.25 -6.00
N LEU A 90 -8.34 4.75 -4.78
CA LEU A 90 -7.26 4.46 -3.85
C LEU A 90 -6.27 3.45 -4.42
N LEU A 91 -6.78 2.37 -5.03
CA LEU A 91 -5.96 1.33 -5.66
C LEU A 91 -5.22 1.88 -6.89
N ALA A 92 -5.86 2.76 -7.66
CA ALA A 92 -5.23 3.43 -8.80
C ALA A 92 -4.10 4.37 -8.37
N GLN A 93 -4.29 5.14 -7.30
CA GLN A 93 -3.26 6.00 -6.74
C GLN A 93 -2.06 5.19 -6.23
N ALA A 94 -2.30 4.06 -5.56
CA ALA A 94 -1.26 3.14 -5.12
C ALA A 94 -0.48 2.53 -6.29
N ALA A 95 -1.19 2.07 -7.33
CA ALA A 95 -0.61 1.54 -8.56
C ALA A 95 0.27 2.55 -9.28
N TYR A 96 -0.21 3.78 -9.41
CA TYR A 96 0.54 4.88 -10.03
C TYR A 96 1.79 5.26 -9.22
N ALA A 97 1.69 5.30 -7.89
CA ALA A 97 2.85 5.57 -7.03
C ALA A 97 3.91 4.46 -7.11
N ALA A 98 3.48 3.20 -7.19
CA ALA A 98 4.38 2.07 -7.39
C ALA A 98 5.11 2.15 -8.74
N LEU A 99 4.41 2.60 -9.79
CA LEU A 99 5.01 2.87 -11.10
C LEU A 99 6.11 3.93 -11.03
N LEU A 100 5.84 5.06 -10.38
CA LEU A 100 6.79 6.18 -10.30
C LEU A 100 8.06 5.85 -9.50
N ARG A 101 7.99 4.92 -8.53
CA ARG A 101 9.09 4.60 -7.61
C ARG A 101 9.60 3.16 -7.75
N SER A 102 9.13 2.41 -8.74
CA SER A 102 9.43 0.99 -8.93
C SER A 102 9.14 0.12 -7.70
N GLN A 103 8.13 0.48 -6.90
CA GLN A 103 7.74 -0.20 -5.65
C GLN A 103 6.76 -1.36 -5.89
N TRP A 104 6.96 -2.08 -7.00
CA TRP A 104 6.02 -3.08 -7.50
C TRP A 104 5.83 -4.27 -6.57
N HIS A 105 6.93 -4.82 -6.03
CA HIS A 105 6.85 -5.99 -5.15
C HIS A 105 5.99 -5.72 -3.92
N THR A 106 6.15 -4.54 -3.30
CA THR A 106 5.37 -4.18 -2.11
C THR A 106 3.89 -4.01 -2.44
N LEU A 107 3.56 -3.32 -3.54
CA LEU A 107 2.18 -3.20 -3.99
C LEU A 107 1.57 -4.58 -4.29
N LEU A 108 2.24 -5.41 -5.09
CA LEU A 108 1.71 -6.71 -5.49
C LEU A 108 1.64 -7.69 -4.31
N ASP A 109 2.53 -7.58 -3.31
CA ASP A 109 2.45 -8.34 -2.05
C ASP A 109 1.20 -7.98 -1.24
N ILE A 110 0.73 -6.74 -1.30
CA ILE A 110 -0.53 -6.32 -0.68
C ILE A 110 -1.70 -6.80 -1.53
N VAL A 111 -1.64 -6.58 -2.85
CA VAL A 111 -2.73 -6.95 -3.78
C VAL A 111 -3.02 -8.44 -3.75
N ARG A 112 -2.00 -9.31 -3.68
CA ARG A 112 -2.21 -10.78 -3.58
C ARG A 112 -2.96 -11.22 -2.31
N ARG A 113 -3.06 -10.35 -1.30
CA ARG A 113 -3.80 -10.60 -0.05
C ARG A 113 -5.25 -10.13 -0.11
N LEU A 114 -5.58 -9.28 -1.09
CA LEU A 114 -6.94 -8.84 -1.39
C LEU A 114 -7.76 -9.99 -2.00
N THR A 115 -9.08 -9.79 -2.10
CA THR A 115 -9.94 -10.75 -2.78
C THR A 115 -9.61 -10.87 -4.27
N PRO A 116 -9.95 -12.00 -4.93
CA PRO A 116 -9.72 -12.16 -6.37
C PRO A 116 -10.36 -11.08 -7.23
N ALA A 117 -11.49 -10.49 -6.78
CA ALA A 117 -12.13 -9.38 -7.47
C ALA A 117 -11.23 -8.14 -7.47
N ARG A 118 -10.73 -7.73 -6.30
CA ARG A 118 -9.80 -6.60 -6.17
C ARG A 118 -8.46 -6.82 -6.87
N GLN A 119 -7.98 -8.06 -6.90
CA GLN A 119 -6.79 -8.41 -7.69
C GLN A 119 -7.02 -8.14 -9.18
N GLN A 120 -8.21 -8.46 -9.70
CA GLN A 120 -8.58 -8.17 -11.09
C GLN A 120 -8.69 -6.66 -11.32
N ASP A 121 -9.28 -5.91 -10.39
CA ASP A 121 -9.39 -4.45 -10.51
C ASP A 121 -7.99 -3.80 -10.56
N CYS A 122 -7.05 -4.26 -9.73
CA CYS A 122 -5.65 -3.84 -9.79
C CYS A 122 -5.01 -4.18 -11.15
N HIS A 123 -5.25 -5.38 -11.67
CA HIS A 123 -4.75 -5.78 -12.97
C HIS A 123 -5.30 -4.88 -14.08
N GLU A 124 -6.59 -4.54 -14.06
CA GLU A 124 -7.23 -3.66 -15.05
C GLU A 124 -6.65 -2.24 -15.02
N ILE A 125 -6.43 -1.70 -13.81
CA ILE A 125 -5.74 -0.43 -13.60
C ILE A 125 -4.34 -0.47 -14.22
N LEU A 126 -3.55 -1.51 -13.92
CA LEU A 126 -2.18 -1.64 -14.45
C LEU A 126 -2.16 -1.86 -15.95
N ALA A 127 -3.12 -2.59 -16.50
CA ALA A 127 -3.28 -2.81 -17.93
C ALA A 127 -3.53 -1.50 -18.71
N HIS A 128 -4.11 -0.47 -18.08
CA HIS A 128 -4.25 0.85 -18.68
C HIS A 128 -2.89 1.56 -18.84
N TYR A 129 -1.94 1.32 -17.93
CA TYR A 129 -0.61 1.93 -17.97
C TYR A 129 0.35 1.18 -18.90
N LEU A 130 0.26 -0.15 -18.99
CA LEU A 130 1.19 -0.99 -19.76
C LEU A 130 1.52 -0.46 -21.18
N PRO A 131 0.55 -0.01 -22.00
CA PRO A 131 0.83 0.50 -23.35
C PRO A 131 1.65 1.80 -23.38
N SER A 132 1.66 2.56 -22.28
CA SER A 132 2.42 3.81 -22.16
C SER A 132 3.86 3.61 -21.70
N LEU A 133 4.18 2.41 -21.20
CA LEU A 133 5.52 2.07 -20.72
C LEU A 133 6.41 1.59 -21.88
N ASP A 134 7.72 1.67 -21.67
CA ASP A 134 8.66 1.02 -22.58
C ASP A 134 8.53 -0.51 -22.52
N SER A 135 8.99 -1.20 -23.56
CA SER A 135 8.80 -2.65 -23.68
C SER A 135 9.50 -3.46 -22.59
N GLU A 136 10.61 -2.96 -22.04
CA GLU A 136 11.34 -3.63 -20.96
C GLU A 136 10.54 -3.55 -19.65
N THR A 137 10.11 -2.35 -19.26
CA THR A 137 9.30 -2.14 -18.06
C THR A 137 7.96 -2.87 -18.14
N ALA A 138 7.29 -2.86 -19.31
CA ALA A 138 6.04 -3.58 -19.50
C ALA A 138 6.22 -5.10 -19.35
N THR A 139 7.29 -5.67 -19.92
CA THR A 139 7.61 -7.11 -19.80
C THR A 139 7.93 -7.48 -18.36
N TYR A 140 8.70 -6.64 -17.66
CA TYR A 140 9.03 -6.83 -16.25
C TYR A 140 7.79 -6.85 -15.37
N LEU A 141 6.91 -5.84 -15.50
CA LEU A 141 5.68 -5.77 -14.73
C LEU A 141 4.74 -6.93 -15.03
N GLN A 142 4.63 -7.35 -16.28
CA GLN A 142 3.84 -8.54 -16.66
C GLN A 142 4.40 -9.82 -16.03
N GLY A 143 5.72 -9.95 -15.94
CA GLY A 143 6.40 -11.04 -15.23
C GLY A 143 6.05 -11.06 -13.75
N LEU A 144 6.08 -9.90 -13.08
CA LEU A 144 5.70 -9.77 -11.68
C LEU A 144 4.23 -10.11 -11.45
N LEU A 145 3.31 -9.65 -12.28
CA LEU A 145 1.89 -10.00 -12.16
C LEU A 145 1.68 -11.52 -12.18
N ASN A 146 2.41 -12.22 -13.04
CA ASN A 146 2.38 -13.69 -13.11
C ASN A 146 3.00 -14.34 -11.86
N GLU A 147 4.13 -13.83 -11.36
CA GLU A 147 4.79 -14.32 -10.15
C GLU A 147 3.87 -14.22 -8.92
N TYR A 148 3.17 -13.09 -8.78
CA TYR A 148 2.23 -12.84 -7.69
C TYR A 148 0.86 -13.49 -7.90
N GLY A 149 0.64 -14.16 -9.04
CA GLY A 149 -0.60 -14.85 -9.37
C GLY A 149 -1.78 -13.93 -9.66
N ILE A 150 -1.53 -12.65 -9.94
CA ILE A 150 -2.55 -11.64 -10.23
C ILE A 150 -2.93 -11.75 -11.71
N LYS A 151 -4.12 -12.30 -11.96
CA LYS A 151 -4.58 -12.63 -13.31
C LYS A 151 -5.57 -11.60 -13.86
N PRO A 152 -5.61 -11.41 -15.19
CA PRO A 152 -6.67 -10.64 -15.82
C PRO A 152 -8.04 -11.27 -15.54
N ARG A 153 -9.08 -10.43 -15.57
CA ARG A 153 -10.47 -10.89 -15.54
C ARG A 153 -10.68 -11.86 -16.71
N PRO A 154 -11.22 -13.08 -16.47
CA PRO A 154 -11.49 -14.02 -17.55
C PRO A 154 -12.45 -13.35 -18.54
N SER A 155 -12.06 -13.29 -19.82
CA SER A 155 -12.95 -12.87 -20.89
C SER A 155 -14.19 -13.78 -20.87
N ALA A 156 -15.37 -13.19 -20.73
CA ALA A 156 -16.61 -13.96 -20.81
C ALA A 156 -16.64 -14.71 -22.15
N PRO A 157 -17.02 -16.00 -22.17
CA PRO A 157 -17.21 -16.70 -23.43
C PRO A 157 -18.29 -15.97 -24.24
N ALA A 158 -17.96 -15.67 -25.49
CA ALA A 158 -18.85 -15.07 -26.47
C ALA A 158 -20.08 -15.96 -26.74
#